data_AF-A0A2D9JKG1-F1
#
_entry.id   AF-A0A2D9JKG1-F1
#
_cell.length_a   1.000
_cell.length_b   1.000
_cell.length_c   1.000
_cell.angle_alpha   90.00
_cell.angle_beta   90.00
_cell.angle_gamma   90.00
#
_symmetry.space_group_name_H-M   'P 1'
#
loop_
_entity.id
_entity.type
_entity.pdbx_description
1 polymer ?
#
loop_
_entity_poly.entity_id
_entity_poly.type
_entity_poly.pdbx_seq_one_letter_code
_entity_poly.pdbx_strand_id
1 'polypeptide(L)'
;MTPAEPYSLKVPLEGAVTIGLLANGFPDSVNFLDKVEKALSDRLPEATFNRYDKGDASKLVSAEMLDDIVANCQAVVAAYGH
;
A
#
# COMPACT_ATOMS: atom_id res chain seq x y z
N MET A 1 31.50 7.96 -6.00
CA MET A 1 30.06 8.09 -5.69
C MET A 1 29.31 7.35 -6.78
N THR A 2 28.54 6.31 -6.42
CA THR A 2 27.72 5.59 -7.40
C THR A 2 26.50 6.45 -7.74
N PRO A 3 26.19 6.69 -9.03
CA PRO A 3 24.99 7.42 -9.41
C PRO A 3 23.75 6.67 -8.95
N ALA A 4 22.73 7.40 -8.49
CA ALA A 4 21.46 6.81 -8.10
C ALA A 4 20.76 6.23 -9.34
N GLU A 5 20.30 4.98 -9.26
CA GLU A 5 19.49 4.36 -10.31
C GLU A 5 18.07 4.93 -10.29
N PRO A 6 17.51 5.36 -11.44
CA PRO A 6 16.14 5.87 -11.49
C PRO A 6 15.10 4.82 -11.13
N TYR A 7 14.21 5.16 -10.20
CA TYR A 7 13.07 4.31 -9.83
C TYR A 7 12.01 4.36 -10.94
N SER A 8 11.82 3.25 -11.64
CA SER A 8 10.93 3.15 -12.81
C SER A 8 9.58 2.48 -12.53
N LEU A 9 9.41 1.88 -11.35
CA LEU A 9 8.16 1.22 -10.96
C LEU A 9 7.04 2.25 -10.82
N LYS A 10 5.98 2.03 -11.59
CA LYS A 10 4.79 2.86 -11.63
C LYS A 10 3.61 1.99 -12.07
N VAL A 11 2.42 2.36 -11.61
CA VAL A 11 1.18 1.75 -12.07
C VAL A 11 0.39 2.80 -12.85
N PRO A 12 -0.16 2.48 -14.03
CA PRO A 12 -1.15 3.34 -14.66
C PRO A 12 -2.40 3.39 -13.77
N LEU A 13 -2.90 4.60 -13.50
CA LEU A 13 -4.09 4.83 -12.67
C LEU A 13 -5.34 5.11 -13.52
N GLU A 14 -5.27 4.79 -14.81
CA GLU A 14 -6.37 4.92 -15.77
C GLU A 14 -7.21 3.64 -15.72
N GLY A 15 -8.44 3.73 -15.19
CA GLY A 15 -9.37 2.61 -15.06
C GLY A 15 -9.37 1.93 -13.69
N ALA A 16 -9.95 0.73 -13.64
CA ALA A 16 -10.06 -0.05 -12.41
C ALA A 16 -8.68 -0.57 -11.95
N VAL A 17 -8.27 -0.12 -10.77
CA VAL A 17 -7.01 -0.53 -10.12
C VAL A 17 -7.28 -0.93 -8.67
N THR A 18 -6.68 -2.02 -8.22
CA THR A 18 -6.71 -2.45 -6.83
C THR A 18 -5.44 -2.00 -6.13
N ILE A 19 -5.60 -1.19 -5.09
CA ILE A 19 -4.50 -0.64 -4.28
C ILE A 19 -4.50 -1.31 -2.91
N GLY A 20 -3.39 -1.97 -2.56
CA GLY A 20 -3.17 -2.51 -1.23
C GLY A 20 -2.80 -1.40 -0.24
N LEU A 21 -3.45 -1.34 0.91
CA LEU A 21 -3.14 -0.44 2.01
C LEU A 21 -2.55 -1.26 3.16
N LEU A 22 -1.24 -1.14 3.36
CA LEU A 22 -0.50 -1.95 4.33
C LEU A 22 -0.15 -1.14 5.58
N ALA A 23 -0.86 -1.39 6.67
CA ALA A 23 -0.51 -0.91 8.00
C ALA A 23 0.66 -1.72 8.54
N ASN A 24 1.78 -1.06 8.86
CA ASN A 24 2.96 -1.76 9.37
C ASN A 24 2.85 -2.10 10.87
N GLY A 25 1.89 -1.54 11.61
CA GLY A 25 1.79 -1.74 13.06
C GLY A 25 2.40 -0.63 13.92
N PHE A 26 2.81 0.51 13.33
CA PHE A 26 3.09 1.72 14.11
C PHE A 26 1.79 2.40 14.58
N PRO A 27 1.81 3.18 15.68
CA PRO A 27 0.63 3.89 16.20
C PRO A 27 -0.05 4.73 15.13
N ASP A 28 -1.36 4.61 14.97
CA ASP A 28 -2.16 5.32 13.95
C ASP A 28 -1.89 4.95 12.47
N SER A 29 -1.10 3.91 12.17
CA SER A 29 -0.91 3.44 10.79
C SER A 29 -2.22 3.13 10.07
N VAL A 30 -3.18 2.52 10.77
CA VAL A 30 -4.53 2.24 10.26
C VAL A 30 -5.31 3.54 10.01
N ASN A 31 -5.35 4.44 10.99
CA ASN A 31 -6.05 5.73 10.89
C ASN A 31 -5.48 6.61 9.76
N PHE A 32 -4.16 6.58 9.58
CA PHE A 32 -3.49 7.25 8.47
C PHE A 32 -3.96 6.68 7.13
N LEU A 33 -3.99 5.35 7.00
CA LEU A 33 -4.43 4.69 5.77
C LEU A 33 -5.92 4.92 5.49
N ASP A 34 -6.77 5.13 6.49
CA ASP A 34 -8.15 5.59 6.29
C ASP A 34 -8.23 6.94 5.58
N LYS A 35 -7.36 7.89 5.95
CA LYS A 35 -7.31 9.20 5.31
C LYS A 35 -6.76 9.11 3.89
N VAL A 36 -5.76 8.24 3.68
CA VAL A 36 -5.20 7.98 2.36
C VAL A 36 -6.25 7.35 1.44
N GLU A 37 -6.95 6.31 1.90
CA GLU A 37 -8.02 5.67 1.13
C GLU A 37 -9.04 6.70 0.69
N LYS A 38 -9.58 7.49 1.63
CA LYS A 38 -10.56 8.54 1.32
C LYS A 38 -10.06 9.51 0.25
N ALA A 39 -8.83 10.02 0.41
CA ALA A 39 -8.26 10.96 -0.55
C ALA A 39 -7.99 10.33 -1.92
N LEU A 40 -7.67 9.03 -1.98
CA LEU A 40 -7.49 8.29 -3.22
C LEU A 40 -8.83 7.99 -3.89
N SER A 41 -9.85 7.58 -3.15
CA SER A 41 -11.21 7.34 -3.69
C SER A 41 -11.79 8.60 -4.33
N ASP A 42 -11.54 9.78 -3.76
CA ASP A 42 -11.98 11.06 -4.33
C ASP A 42 -11.31 11.36 -5.70
N ARG A 43 -10.10 10.83 -5.92
CA ARG A 43 -9.31 11.08 -7.15
C ARG A 43 -9.38 9.94 -8.17
N LEU A 44 -9.62 8.72 -7.70
CA LEU A 44 -9.62 7.48 -8.46
C LEU A 44 -10.94 6.74 -8.16
N PRO A 45 -12.06 7.20 -8.72
CA PRO A 45 -13.39 6.67 -8.38
C PRO A 45 -13.59 5.21 -8.80
N GLU A 46 -12.78 4.71 -9.73
CA GLU A 46 -12.81 3.32 -10.20
C GLU A 46 -11.83 2.41 -9.42
N ALA A 47 -11.05 2.97 -8.49
CA ALA A 47 -10.12 2.18 -7.69
C ALA A 47 -10.85 1.37 -6.61
N THR A 48 -10.30 0.20 -6.32
CA THR A 48 -10.68 -0.63 -5.18
C THR A 48 -9.50 -0.78 -4.23
N PHE A 49 -9.79 -1.13 -2.97
CA PHE A 49 -8.78 -1.13 -1.92
C PHE A 49 -8.82 -2.42 -1.12
N ASN A 50 -7.65 -3.05 -0.97
CA ASN A 50 -7.46 -4.18 -0.07
C ASN A 50 -6.65 -3.72 1.14
N ARG A 51 -7.05 -4.14 2.34
CA ARG A 51 -6.40 -3.72 3.59
C ARG A 51 -5.62 -4.85 4.22
N TYR A 52 -4.41 -4.51 4.63
CA TYR A 52 -3.49 -5.43 5.27
C TYR A 52 -2.96 -4.80 6.54
N ASP A 53 -3.02 -5.53 7.65
CA ASP A 53 -2.46 -5.10 8.92
C ASP A 53 -1.47 -6.14 9.44
N LYS A 54 -0.22 -5.72 9.54
CA LYS A 54 0.88 -6.54 10.06
C LYS A 54 0.76 -6.74 11.58
N GLY A 55 0.00 -5.87 12.25
CA GLY A 55 -0.28 -5.88 13.70
C GLY A 55 0.87 -5.44 14.59
N ASP A 56 2.12 -5.51 14.12
CA ASP A 56 3.32 -5.15 14.88
C ASP A 56 4.42 -4.65 13.93
N ALA A 57 4.96 -3.46 14.23
CA ALA A 57 6.02 -2.81 13.44
C ALA A 57 7.25 -3.70 13.23
N SER A 58 7.56 -4.55 14.21
CA SER A 58 8.73 -5.43 14.26
C SER A 58 8.57 -6.70 13.42
N LYS A 59 7.33 -7.05 13.06
CA LYS A 59 7.07 -8.26 12.25
C LYS A 59 7.36 -8.00 10.79
N LEU A 60 7.64 -9.06 10.03
CA LEU A 60 7.59 -8.98 8.57
C LEU A 60 6.16 -9.27 8.11
N VAL A 61 5.84 -8.83 6.89
CA VAL A 61 4.63 -9.29 6.20
C VAL A 61 4.71 -10.81 6.08
N SER A 62 3.66 -11.52 6.45
CA SER A 62 3.64 -12.98 6.33
C SER A 62 3.67 -13.40 4.85
N ALA A 63 4.16 -14.61 4.56
CA ALA A 63 4.18 -15.12 3.19
C ALA A 63 2.78 -15.13 2.57
N GLU A 64 1.77 -15.55 3.34
CA GLU A 64 0.36 -15.55 2.90
C GLU A 64 -0.16 -14.14 2.56
N MET A 65 0.16 -13.14 3.39
CA MET A 65 -0.21 -11.75 3.12
C MET A 65 0.51 -11.20 1.89
N LEU A 66 1.79 -11.55 1.72
CA LEU A 66 2.56 -11.15 0.54
C LEU A 66 1.99 -11.77 -0.74
N ASP A 67 1.66 -13.06 -0.69
CA ASP A 67 1.07 -13.78 -1.83
C ASP A 67 -0.28 -13.16 -2.22
N ASP A 68 -1.11 -12.81 -1.24
CA ASP A 68 -2.39 -12.12 -1.49
C ASP A 68 -2.19 -10.72 -2.09
N ILE A 69 -1.23 -9.94 -1.56
CA ILE A 69 -0.88 -8.62 -2.10
C ILE A 69 -0.46 -8.74 -3.56
N VAL A 70 0.43 -9.69 -3.88
CA VAL A 70 0.96 -9.89 -5.24
C VAL A 70 -0.14 -10.37 -6.20
N ALA A 71 -1.06 -11.21 -5.72
CA ALA A 71 -2.14 -11.74 -6.54
C ALA A 71 -3.23 -10.70 -6.84
N ASN A 72 -3.54 -9.84 -5.87
CA ASN A 72 -4.76 -9.04 -5.91
C ASN A 72 -4.54 -7.53 -6.07
N CYS A 73 -3.33 -7.02 -5.83
CA CYS A 73 -3.05 -5.58 -5.89
C CYS A 73 -2.07 -5.24 -7.02
N GLN A 74 -2.33 -4.14 -7.73
CA GLN A 74 -1.42 -3.62 -8.75
C GLN A 74 -0.47 -2.55 -8.19
N ALA A 75 -0.84 -1.94 -7.07
CA ALA A 75 0.01 -1.03 -6.30
C ALA A 75 -0.22 -1.21 -4.81
N VAL A 76 0.76 -0.79 -4.00
CA VAL A 76 0.67 -0.83 -2.54
C VAL A 76 1.10 0.51 -1.96
N VAL A 77 0.29 1.05 -1.06
CA VAL A 77 0.68 2.15 -0.16
C VAL A 77 0.91 1.54 1.21
N ALA A 78 2.16 1.55 1.64
CA ALA A 78 2.52 1.04 2.95
C ALA A 78 2.83 2.20 3.91
N ALA A 79 2.20 2.17 5.08
CA ALA A 79 2.40 3.17 6.11
C ALA A 79 3.63 2.77 6.94
N TYR A 80 4.79 3.32 6.59
CA TYR A 80 6.03 3.21 7.37
C TYR A 80 6.37 4.56 8.01
N GLY A 81 6.37 4.59 9.34
CA GLY A 81 6.77 5.74 10.15
C GLY A 81 7.80 5.33 11.21
N HIS A 82 8.51 6.32 11.75
CA HIS A 82 9.42 6.19 12.88
C HIS A 82 8.79 6.81 14.12
#